data_AF-A0A1H0H7D2-F1
#
_entry.id   AF-A0A1H0H7D2-F1
#
_cell.length_a   1.000
_cell.length_b   1.000
_cell.length_c   1.000
_cell.angle_alpha   90.00
_cell.angle_beta   90.00
_cell.angle_gamma   90.00
#
_symmetry.space_group_name_H-M   'P 1'
#
loop_
_entity.id
_entity.type
_entity.pdbx_description
1 polymer ?
#
loop_
_entity_poly.entity_id
_entity_poly.type
_entity_poly.pdbx_seq_one_letter_code
_entity_poly.pdbx_strand_id
1 'polypeptide(L)'
;MPLFVINKIPVALTWKNDNQLREEIFGVDGVSRSYIQIYGKKDNTYKLQKKLLNKKCRENRDDFIKNYAMFDLSGEEASDNLWDLVYDYCAYHGSGYTSDARNFVEQLGDDYMGDNYLYPQGKVFYLDHYAAPYNLRWKLLRRKKGKIIRTVIDARNVVRVVGSIDEFSIIYKDKIVKCGEIFEVISNLRSI
;
A
#
# COMPACT_ATOMS: atom_id res chain seq x y z
N MET A 1 1.30 0.06 -6.48
CA MET A 1 2.05 1.28 -6.90
C MET A 1 3.54 1.05 -6.74
N PRO A 2 4.47 1.95 -7.13
CA PRO A 2 5.88 1.72 -6.86
C PRO A 2 6.24 2.11 -5.43
N LEU A 3 6.76 1.16 -4.66
CA LEU A 3 7.49 1.42 -3.42
C LEU A 3 8.86 2.05 -3.71
N PHE A 4 9.18 3.13 -2.99
CA PHE A 4 10.49 3.79 -3.06
C PHE A 4 11.24 3.70 -1.73
N VAL A 5 12.57 3.65 -1.80
CA VAL A 5 13.44 3.89 -0.65
C VAL A 5 14.32 5.10 -0.96
N ILE A 6 14.11 6.18 -0.20
CA ILE A 6 14.76 7.48 -0.38
C ILE A 6 15.57 7.77 0.88
N ASN A 7 16.90 7.78 0.79
CA ASN A 7 17.79 8.01 1.94
C ASN A 7 17.43 7.15 3.17
N LYS A 8 17.17 5.85 2.95
CA LYS A 8 16.73 4.85 3.96
C LYS A 8 15.31 5.05 4.52
N ILE A 9 14.55 6.02 4.01
CA ILE A 9 13.13 6.21 4.35
C ILE A 9 12.30 5.48 3.30
N PRO A 10 11.47 4.50 3.69
CA PRO A 10 10.56 3.86 2.76
C PRO A 10 9.34 4.75 2.51
N VAL A 11 8.91 4.80 1.25
CA VAL A 11 7.87 5.70 0.75
C VAL A 11 6.92 4.89 -0.11
N ALA A 12 5.70 4.70 0.39
CA ALA A 12 4.57 4.24 -0.38
C ALA A 12 3.77 5.47 -0.82
N LEU A 13 3.70 5.70 -2.12
CA LEU A 13 2.95 6.84 -2.64
C LEU A 13 1.46 6.54 -2.56
N THR A 14 0.68 7.49 -2.08
CA THR A 14 -0.77 7.51 -2.30
C THR A 14 -1.05 7.92 -3.73
N TRP A 15 -2.24 7.60 -4.26
CA TRP A 15 -2.65 7.96 -5.62
C TRP A 15 -2.52 9.46 -5.86
N LYS A 16 -2.92 10.27 -4.87
CA LYS A 16 -2.75 11.72 -4.87
C LYS A 16 -1.29 12.12 -5.02
N ASN A 17 -0.40 11.56 -4.21
CA ASN A 17 1.03 11.90 -4.25
C ASN A 17 1.70 11.43 -5.55
N ASP A 18 1.32 10.26 -6.07
CA ASP A 18 1.81 9.74 -7.35
C ASP A 18 1.38 10.63 -8.52
N ASN A 19 0.12 11.08 -8.54
CA ASN A 19 -0.38 12.02 -9.53
C ASN A 19 0.34 13.37 -9.44
N GLN A 20 0.44 13.97 -8.25
CA GLN A 20 1.17 15.24 -8.05
C GLN A 20 2.61 15.17 -8.53
N LEU A 21 3.32 14.06 -8.27
CA LEU A 21 4.69 13.88 -8.76
C LEU A 21 4.74 13.78 -10.28
N ARG A 22 3.77 13.13 -10.93
CA ARG A 22 3.70 13.08 -12.39
C ARG A 22 3.43 14.47 -12.97
N GLU A 23 2.49 15.21 -12.41
CA GLU A 23 2.17 16.56 -12.84
C GLU A 23 3.39 17.48 -12.73
N GLU A 24 4.16 17.40 -11.64
CA GLU A 24 5.40 18.17 -11.48
C GLU A 24 6.50 17.76 -12.47
N ILE A 25 6.61 16.46 -12.81
CA ILE A 25 7.61 15.96 -13.76
C ILE A 25 7.29 16.39 -15.19
N PHE A 26 6.02 16.34 -15.58
CA PHE A 26 5.59 16.58 -16.96
C PHE A 26 5.07 18.00 -17.21
N GLY A 27 4.81 18.78 -16.15
CA GLY A 27 4.34 20.16 -16.22
C GLY A 27 2.91 20.31 -16.75
N VAL A 28 2.09 19.27 -16.61
CA VAL A 28 0.70 19.22 -17.10
C VAL A 28 -0.16 18.57 -16.02
N ASP A 29 -1.38 19.07 -15.84
CA ASP A 29 -2.35 18.51 -14.89
C ASP A 29 -2.99 17.23 -15.43
N GLY A 30 -3.37 16.30 -14.53
CA GLY A 30 -4.13 15.10 -14.89
C GLY A 30 -3.34 14.07 -15.70
N VAL A 31 -2.03 13.98 -15.50
CA VAL A 31 -1.16 13.04 -16.23
C VAL A 31 -1.47 11.59 -15.84
N SER A 32 -2.24 10.93 -16.68
CA SER A 32 -2.49 9.49 -16.59
C SER A 32 -1.31 8.68 -17.13
N ARG A 33 -1.23 7.39 -16.79
CA ARG A 33 -0.20 6.50 -17.35
C ARG A 33 -0.31 6.36 -18.88
N SER A 34 -1.52 6.45 -19.43
CA SER A 34 -1.73 6.40 -20.89
C SER A 34 -1.16 7.64 -21.59
N TYR A 35 -1.19 8.82 -20.96
CA TYR A 35 -0.53 10.03 -21.46
C TYR A 35 0.98 9.83 -21.70
N ILE A 36 1.64 9.09 -20.79
CA ILE A 36 3.09 8.84 -20.82
C ILE A 36 3.47 7.91 -21.98
N GLN A 37 2.63 6.94 -22.31
CA GLN A 37 2.84 6.01 -23.43
C GLN A 37 2.61 6.67 -24.79
N ILE A 38 1.62 7.57 -24.91
CA ILE A 38 1.31 8.29 -26.16
C ILE A 38 2.47 9.23 -26.57
N TYR A 39 3.23 9.75 -25.60
CA TYR A 39 4.35 10.67 -25.88
C TYR A 39 5.65 9.98 -26.36
N GLY A 40 5.62 8.69 -26.69
CA GLY A 40 6.72 7.98 -27.36
C GLY A 40 8.03 7.87 -26.54
N LYS A 41 8.02 8.28 -25.26
CA LYS A 41 9.17 8.15 -24.37
C LYS A 41 9.12 6.78 -23.70
N LYS A 42 10.25 6.08 -23.69
CA LYS A 42 10.46 4.90 -22.83
C LYS A 42 10.06 5.30 -21.40
N ASP A 43 9.10 4.57 -20.80
CA ASP A 43 8.53 4.94 -19.50
C ASP A 43 9.63 4.94 -18.43
N ASN A 44 10.13 6.14 -18.15
CA ASN A 44 11.16 6.42 -17.13
C ASN A 44 10.53 7.07 -15.89
N THR A 45 9.20 7.03 -15.75
CA THR A 45 8.45 7.74 -14.71
C THR A 45 8.95 7.37 -13.33
N TYR A 46 9.16 6.06 -13.08
CA TYR A 46 9.74 5.59 -11.82
C TYR A 46 11.10 6.25 -11.50
N LYS A 47 11.99 6.35 -12.48
CA LYS A 47 13.33 6.96 -12.30
C LYS A 47 13.22 8.46 -12.04
N LEU A 48 12.30 9.15 -12.72
CA LEU A 48 12.06 10.59 -12.55
C LEU A 48 11.43 10.90 -11.20
N GLN A 49 10.40 10.14 -10.79
CA GLN A 49 9.79 10.22 -9.46
C GLN A 49 10.83 9.99 -8.37
N LYS A 50 11.66 8.94 -8.49
CA LYS A 50 12.74 8.68 -7.54
C LYS A 50 13.73 9.86 -7.46
N LYS A 51 14.13 10.45 -8.59
CA LYS A 51 15.02 11.62 -8.62
C LYS A 51 14.39 12.83 -7.93
N LEU A 52 13.11 13.09 -8.20
CA LEU A 52 12.37 14.20 -7.62
C LEU A 52 12.20 14.04 -6.10
N LEU A 53 11.79 12.84 -5.64
CA LEU A 53 11.71 12.52 -4.22
C LEU A 53 13.05 12.68 -3.50
N ASN A 54 14.16 12.26 -4.12
CA ASN A 54 15.50 12.49 -3.57
C ASN A 54 15.83 13.99 -3.44
N LYS A 55 15.42 14.81 -4.42
CA LYS A 55 15.61 16.26 -4.37
C LYS A 55 14.80 16.86 -3.22
N LYS A 56 13.50 16.59 -3.14
CA LYS A 56 12.62 17.09 -2.06
C LYS A 56 13.12 16.68 -0.66
N CYS A 57 13.57 15.44 -0.48
CA CYS A 57 14.15 14.98 0.77
C CYS A 57 15.43 15.72 1.18
N ARG A 58 16.26 16.17 0.22
CA ARG A 58 17.48 16.94 0.49
C ARG A 58 17.18 18.40 0.82
N GLU A 59 16.15 18.96 0.19
CA GLU A 59 15.75 20.36 0.39
C GLU A 59 15.09 20.57 1.75
N ASN A 60 14.14 19.70 2.12
CA ASN A 60 13.51 19.73 3.43
C ASN A 60 13.09 18.32 3.85
N ARG A 61 13.86 17.73 4.77
CA ARG A 61 13.64 16.34 5.22
C ARG A 61 12.33 16.18 6.01
N ASP A 62 12.01 17.13 6.88
CA ASP A 62 10.85 17.02 7.77
C ASP A 62 9.55 17.17 6.98
N ASP A 63 9.51 18.15 6.06
CA ASP A 63 8.40 18.30 5.13
C ASP A 63 8.25 17.09 4.21
N PHE A 64 9.37 16.53 3.72
CA PHE A 64 9.36 15.32 2.92
C PHE A 64 8.74 14.13 3.68
N ILE A 65 9.11 13.92 4.95
CA ILE A 65 8.55 12.83 5.76
C ILE A 65 7.05 13.02 5.90
N LYS A 66 6.62 14.22 6.27
CA LYS A 66 5.21 14.53 6.50
C LYS A 66 4.34 14.34 5.24
N ASN A 67 4.84 14.76 4.08
CA ASN A 67 4.04 14.79 2.85
C ASN A 67 4.15 13.52 2.02
N TYR A 68 5.25 12.76 2.12
CA TYR A 68 5.50 11.61 1.25
C TYR A 68 5.73 10.29 2.00
N ALA A 69 6.34 10.30 3.18
CA ALA A 69 6.62 9.06 3.92
C ALA A 69 5.47 8.65 4.86
N MET A 70 4.68 9.63 5.30
CA MET A 70 3.50 9.42 6.11
C MET A 70 2.23 9.59 5.29
N PHE A 71 1.19 8.85 5.66
CA PHE A 71 -0.15 8.97 5.12
C PHE A 71 -1.18 8.99 6.24
N ASP A 72 -2.25 9.74 6.00
CA ASP A 72 -3.41 9.85 6.87
C ASP A 72 -4.65 10.01 5.98
N LEU A 73 -5.22 8.88 5.61
CA LEU A 73 -6.30 8.78 4.61
C LEU A 73 -7.59 8.42 5.31
N SER A 74 -8.71 8.99 4.87
CA SER A 74 -10.03 8.71 5.44
C SER A 74 -11.09 8.50 4.36
N GLY A 75 -12.11 7.71 4.69
CA GLY A 75 -13.24 7.47 3.79
C GLY A 75 -12.83 6.81 2.47
N GLU A 76 -13.30 7.38 1.35
CA GLU A 76 -13.05 6.84 0.00
C GLU A 76 -11.56 6.79 -0.35
N GLU A 77 -10.79 7.82 0.01
CA GLU A 77 -9.33 7.83 -0.22
C GLU A 77 -8.62 6.68 0.51
N ALA A 78 -9.08 6.36 1.72
CA ALA A 78 -8.55 5.22 2.47
C ALA A 78 -8.90 3.89 1.79
N SER A 79 -10.14 3.73 1.31
CA SER A 79 -10.57 2.54 0.56
C SER A 79 -9.73 2.35 -0.71
N ASP A 80 -9.54 3.41 -1.50
CA ASP A 80 -8.85 3.37 -2.79
C ASP A 80 -7.37 3.07 -2.70
N ASN A 81 -6.71 3.54 -1.64
CA ASN A 81 -5.27 3.31 -1.48
C ASN A 81 -4.96 2.02 -0.71
N LEU A 82 -5.95 1.39 -0.06
CA LEU A 82 -5.69 0.32 0.91
C LEU A 82 -4.95 -0.88 0.29
N TRP A 83 -5.38 -1.34 -0.88
CA TRP A 83 -4.78 -2.50 -1.51
C TRP A 83 -3.30 -2.25 -1.84
N ASP A 84 -2.99 -1.10 -2.46
CA ASP A 84 -1.62 -0.70 -2.78
C ASP A 84 -0.75 -0.59 -1.52
N LEU A 85 -1.26 -0.01 -0.44
CA LEU A 85 -0.54 0.12 0.83
C LEU A 85 -0.24 -1.24 1.47
N VAL A 86 -1.21 -2.16 1.48
CA VAL A 86 -1.01 -3.52 2.02
C VAL A 86 -0.06 -4.33 1.15
N TYR A 87 -0.14 -4.17 -0.17
CA TYR A 87 0.77 -4.80 -1.13
C TYR A 87 2.22 -4.30 -0.93
N ASP A 88 2.41 -2.99 -0.87
CA ASP A 88 3.73 -2.36 -0.67
C ASP A 88 4.32 -2.72 0.71
N TYR A 89 3.48 -2.83 1.75
CA TYR A 89 3.86 -3.30 3.08
C TYR A 89 4.39 -4.74 3.04
N CYS A 90 3.65 -5.63 2.37
CA CYS A 90 4.07 -7.02 2.17
C CYS A 90 5.39 -7.09 1.38
N ALA A 91 5.54 -6.27 0.34
CA ALA A 91 6.75 -6.22 -0.47
C ALA A 91 7.97 -5.69 0.33
N TYR A 92 7.76 -4.70 1.19
CA TYR A 92 8.81 -4.08 1.99
C TYR A 92 9.33 -5.01 3.11
N HIS A 93 8.42 -5.52 3.95
CA HIS A 93 8.80 -6.39 5.07
C HIS A 93 9.01 -7.85 4.65
N GLY A 94 8.45 -8.25 3.51
CA GLY A 94 8.34 -9.65 3.11
C GLY A 94 7.51 -10.47 4.11
N SER A 95 6.62 -9.83 4.88
CA SER A 95 5.91 -10.43 6.00
C SER A 95 4.63 -11.17 5.57
N GLY A 96 4.24 -11.09 4.30
CA GLY A 96 3.07 -11.79 3.77
C GLY A 96 2.88 -11.57 2.28
N TYR A 97 1.69 -11.87 1.78
CA TYR A 97 1.23 -11.53 0.44
C TYR A 97 -0.29 -11.32 0.43
N THR A 98 -0.80 -10.61 -0.58
CA THR A 98 -2.24 -10.47 -0.81
C THR A 98 -2.73 -11.55 -1.77
N SER A 99 -3.92 -12.10 -1.54
CA SER A 99 -4.57 -13.06 -2.43
C SER A 99 -6.02 -12.70 -2.69
N ASP A 100 -6.52 -13.10 -3.86
CA ASP A 100 -7.89 -12.78 -4.28
C ASP A 100 -8.91 -13.56 -3.43
N ALA A 101 -9.92 -12.86 -2.93
CA ALA A 101 -11.01 -13.46 -2.18
C ALA A 101 -12.22 -13.82 -3.05
N ARG A 102 -12.25 -13.33 -4.29
CA ARG A 102 -13.35 -13.52 -5.23
C ARG A 102 -13.32 -14.91 -5.86
N ASN A 103 -14.49 -15.38 -6.24
CA ASN A 103 -14.63 -16.54 -7.12
C ASN A 103 -14.52 -16.12 -8.60
N PHE A 104 -14.47 -17.11 -9.50
CA PHE A 104 -14.32 -16.88 -10.94
C PHE A 104 -15.42 -15.98 -11.55
N VAL A 105 -16.67 -16.12 -11.10
CA VAL A 105 -17.79 -15.33 -11.62
C VAL A 105 -17.66 -13.87 -11.21
N GLU A 106 -17.26 -13.62 -9.96
CA GLU A 106 -17.00 -12.28 -9.44
C GLU A 106 -15.80 -11.62 -10.16
N GLN A 107 -14.73 -12.38 -10.40
CA GLN A 107 -13.58 -11.89 -11.16
C GLN A 107 -13.97 -11.44 -12.58
N LEU A 108 -14.77 -12.26 -13.29
CA LEU A 108 -15.27 -11.92 -14.62
C LEU A 108 -16.15 -10.66 -14.61
N GLY A 109 -16.98 -10.50 -13.58
CA GLY A 109 -17.80 -9.30 -13.41
C GLY A 109 -16.95 -8.04 -13.27
N ASP A 110 -15.95 -8.09 -12.39
CA ASP A 110 -15.05 -6.97 -12.12
C ASP A 110 -14.13 -6.68 -13.32
N ASP A 111 -13.69 -7.70 -14.06
CA ASP A 111 -12.95 -7.57 -15.32
C ASP A 111 -13.78 -6.82 -16.36
N TYR A 112 -15.06 -7.19 -16.51
CA TYR A 112 -15.96 -6.57 -17.47
C TYR A 112 -16.24 -5.09 -17.15
N MET A 113 -16.35 -4.76 -15.86
CA MET A 113 -16.56 -3.38 -15.41
C MET A 113 -15.28 -2.54 -15.38
N GLY A 114 -14.11 -3.16 -15.52
CA GLY A 114 -12.81 -2.49 -15.46
C GLY A 114 -12.32 -2.20 -14.03
N ASP A 115 -13.01 -2.71 -13.00
CA ASP A 115 -12.66 -2.48 -11.60
C ASP A 115 -11.31 -3.13 -11.22
N ASN A 116 -10.88 -4.14 -11.97
CA ASN A 116 -9.59 -4.80 -11.79
C ASN A 116 -8.37 -3.90 -12.07
N TYR A 117 -8.53 -2.79 -12.80
CA TYR A 117 -7.44 -1.83 -12.99
C TYR A 117 -7.11 -1.04 -11.72
N LEU A 118 -8.12 -0.82 -10.87
CA LEU A 118 -8.00 -0.10 -9.61
C LEU A 118 -7.75 -1.07 -8.45
N TYR A 119 -8.40 -2.24 -8.50
CA TYR A 119 -8.32 -3.27 -7.48
C TYR A 119 -8.07 -4.64 -8.12
N PRO A 120 -6.81 -5.03 -8.38
CA PRO A 120 -6.50 -6.28 -9.08
C PRO A 120 -7.06 -7.54 -8.41
N GLN A 121 -7.31 -7.48 -7.10
CA GLN A 121 -7.86 -8.57 -6.29
C GLN A 121 -9.23 -8.21 -5.68
N GLY A 122 -9.89 -7.19 -6.21
CA GLY A 122 -11.16 -6.66 -5.71
C GLY A 122 -11.01 -5.84 -4.43
N LYS A 123 -12.12 -5.20 -4.02
CA LYS A 123 -12.18 -4.42 -2.76
C LYS A 123 -12.22 -5.30 -1.50
N VAL A 124 -12.42 -6.61 -1.66
CA VAL A 124 -12.29 -7.61 -0.60
C VAL A 124 -11.20 -8.57 -1.01
N PHE A 125 -10.16 -8.68 -0.19
CA PHE A 125 -9.01 -9.53 -0.48
C PHE A 125 -8.46 -10.14 0.81
N TYR A 126 -7.69 -11.21 0.66
CA TYR A 126 -6.98 -11.82 1.78
C TYR A 126 -5.60 -11.21 1.94
N LEU A 127 -5.21 -10.97 3.19
CA LEU A 127 -3.83 -10.79 3.61
C LEU A 127 -3.36 -12.08 4.27
N ASP A 128 -2.47 -12.80 3.60
CA ASP A 128 -1.83 -14.03 4.07
C ASP A 128 -0.50 -13.66 4.75
N HIS A 129 -0.52 -13.47 6.07
CA HIS A 129 0.64 -13.04 6.85
C HIS A 129 1.42 -14.24 7.41
N TYR A 130 2.75 -14.20 7.31
CA TYR A 130 3.63 -15.22 7.87
C TYR A 130 3.81 -15.00 9.38
N ALA A 131 3.22 -15.86 10.20
CA ALA A 131 3.46 -15.81 11.64
C ALA A 131 4.95 -16.08 11.95
N ALA A 132 5.57 -15.19 12.72
CA ALA A 132 6.94 -15.36 13.17
C ALA A 132 7.07 -16.70 13.95
N PRO A 133 8.06 -17.54 13.62
CA PRO A 133 8.25 -18.78 14.35
C PRO A 133 8.68 -18.47 15.80
N TYR A 134 8.04 -19.11 16.77
CA TYR A 134 8.26 -18.92 18.21
C TYR A 134 9.71 -19.20 18.66
N ASN A 135 10.50 -19.93 17.86
CA ASN A 135 11.83 -20.44 18.24
C ASN A 135 12.98 -19.67 17.58
N LEU A 136 13.97 -19.28 18.38
CA LEU A 136 15.19 -18.54 17.99
C LEU A 136 15.96 -19.18 16.81
N ARG A 137 16.01 -20.53 16.76
CA ARG A 137 16.67 -21.28 15.67
C ARG A 137 16.05 -21.02 14.29
N TRP A 138 14.75 -20.71 14.22
CA TRP A 138 14.07 -20.42 12.96
C TRP A 138 14.23 -18.96 12.51
N LYS A 139 14.50 -18.03 13.44
CA LYS A 139 14.91 -16.65 13.11
C LYS A 139 16.21 -16.61 12.30
N LEU A 140 17.18 -17.48 12.64
CA LEU A 140 18.47 -17.56 11.95
C LEU A 140 18.40 -18.16 10.54
N LEU A 141 17.45 -19.08 10.30
CA LEU A 141 17.36 -19.78 9.01
C LEU A 141 16.57 -19.01 7.94
N ARG A 142 15.96 -17.85 8.26
CA ARG A 142 15.08 -17.04 7.37
C ARG A 142 14.03 -17.86 6.59
N ARG A 143 13.73 -19.08 7.04
CA ARG A 143 12.73 -19.93 6.40
C ARG A 143 11.37 -19.43 6.86
N LYS A 144 10.70 -18.65 6.01
CA LYS A 144 9.30 -18.22 6.13
C LYS A 144 8.32 -19.40 5.97
N LYS A 145 8.61 -20.54 6.62
CA LYS A 145 7.73 -21.71 6.74
C LYS A 145 6.95 -21.63 8.07
N GLY A 146 6.42 -20.45 8.38
CA GLY A 146 5.56 -20.22 9.54
C GLY A 146 4.11 -20.61 9.24
N LYS A 147 3.26 -20.66 10.28
CA LYS A 147 1.81 -20.70 10.09
C LYS A 147 1.40 -19.44 9.32
N ILE A 148 0.53 -19.59 8.32
CA ILE A 148 -0.05 -18.45 7.61
C ILE A 148 -1.32 -18.05 8.35
N ILE A 149 -1.40 -16.78 8.76
CA ILE A 149 -2.62 -16.19 9.29
C ILE A 149 -3.29 -15.47 8.13
N ARG A 150 -4.44 -15.98 7.72
CA ARG A 150 -5.27 -15.36 6.68
C ARG A 150 -6.23 -14.37 7.32
N THR A 151 -6.10 -13.10 6.95
CA THR A 151 -6.99 -12.03 7.39
C THR A 151 -7.79 -11.53 6.20
N VAL A 152 -9.11 -11.38 6.35
CA VAL A 152 -9.97 -10.75 5.34
C VAL A 152 -9.89 -9.24 5.50
N ILE A 153 -9.49 -8.55 4.44
CA ILE A 153 -9.49 -7.10 4.34
C ILE A 153 -10.63 -6.69 3.43
N ASP A 154 -11.52 -5.83 3.93
CA ASP A 154 -12.62 -5.25 3.15
C ASP A 154 -12.43 -3.74 3.07
N ALA A 155 -11.85 -3.27 1.97
CA ALA A 155 -11.52 -1.87 1.74
C ALA A 155 -12.75 -0.96 1.82
N ARG A 156 -13.95 -1.48 1.48
CA ARG A 156 -15.21 -0.72 1.49
C ARG A 156 -15.62 -0.28 2.90
N ASN A 157 -15.16 -1.01 3.92
CA ASN A 157 -15.52 -0.81 5.31
C ASN A 157 -14.41 -0.11 6.12
N VAL A 158 -13.33 0.30 5.47
CA VAL A 158 -12.26 1.05 6.11
C VAL A 158 -12.68 2.48 6.33
N VAL A 159 -12.44 2.97 7.54
CA VAL A 159 -12.74 4.34 7.97
C VAL A 159 -11.52 5.24 7.75
N ARG A 160 -10.33 4.75 8.13
CA ARG A 160 -9.09 5.53 8.09
C ARG A 160 -7.87 4.61 7.98
N VAL A 161 -6.84 5.05 7.27
CA VAL A 161 -5.53 4.40 7.20
C VAL A 161 -4.47 5.44 7.54
N VAL A 162 -3.69 5.21 8.60
CA VAL A 162 -2.76 6.21 9.12
C VAL A 162 -1.44 5.59 9.56
N GLY A 163 -0.33 6.24 9.20
CA GLY A 163 1.02 5.85 9.59
C GLY A 163 2.03 6.03 8.47
N SER A 164 3.03 5.15 8.42
CA SER A 164 3.99 5.01 7.34
C SER A 164 4.01 3.56 6.86
N ILE A 165 4.74 3.27 5.79
CA ILE A 165 4.85 1.89 5.29
C ILE A 165 5.62 0.97 6.26
N ASP A 166 6.44 1.54 7.14
CA ASP A 166 7.10 0.80 8.23
C ASP A 166 6.07 0.32 9.26
N GLU A 167 5.17 1.22 9.65
CA GLU A 167 4.12 0.96 10.64
C GLU A 167 2.88 1.83 10.37
N PHE A 168 1.74 1.18 10.13
CA PHE A 168 0.46 1.85 9.96
C PHE A 168 -0.71 1.06 10.55
N SER A 169 -1.81 1.76 10.76
CA SER A 169 -3.06 1.19 11.25
C SER A 169 -4.15 1.32 10.19
N ILE A 170 -4.85 0.21 9.95
CA ILE A 170 -6.10 0.16 9.18
C ILE A 170 -7.24 0.18 10.20
N ILE A 171 -8.02 1.25 10.20
CA ILE A 171 -9.09 1.48 11.17
C ILE A 171 -10.41 1.19 10.50
N TYR A 172 -11.15 0.25 11.07
CA TYR A 172 -12.56 -0.03 10.79
C TYR A 172 -13.42 0.53 11.92
N LYS A 173 -14.75 0.41 11.80
CA LYS A 173 -15.68 0.87 12.85
C LYS A 173 -15.48 0.12 14.18
N ASP A 174 -15.24 -1.17 14.12
CA ASP A 174 -15.24 -2.11 15.25
C ASP A 174 -13.88 -2.75 15.55
N LYS A 175 -12.87 -2.49 14.71
CA LYS A 175 -11.56 -3.14 14.79
C LYS A 175 -10.46 -2.24 14.25
N ILE A 176 -9.24 -2.49 14.72
CA ILE A 176 -8.02 -1.87 14.22
C ILE A 176 -7.07 -2.99 13.84
N VAL A 177 -6.57 -2.96 12.61
CA VAL A 177 -5.49 -3.85 12.16
C VAL A 177 -4.19 -3.04 12.16
N LYS A 178 -3.22 -3.45 12.95
CA LYS A 178 -1.88 -2.84 12.98
C LYS A 178 -0.95 -3.63 12.08
N CYS A 179 -0.38 -2.93 11.11
CA CYS A 179 0.60 -3.43 10.16
C CYS A 179 1.95 -2.85 10.54
N GLY A 180 2.83 -3.64 11.14
CA GLY A 180 4.20 -3.24 11.48
C GLY A 180 5.13 -4.46 11.52
N GLU A 181 6.18 -4.42 12.33
CA GLU A 181 6.98 -5.61 12.63
C GLU A 181 6.11 -6.72 13.25
N ILE A 182 5.15 -6.31 14.09
CA ILE A 182 4.13 -7.17 14.67
C ILE A 182 2.82 -6.87 13.95
N PHE A 183 2.18 -7.92 13.42
CA PHE A 183 0.84 -7.84 12.87
C PHE A 183 -0.18 -8.16 13.96
N GLU A 184 -1.11 -7.23 14.21
CA GLU A 184 -2.10 -7.37 15.28
C GLU A 184 -3.49 -6.99 14.78
N VAL A 185 -4.51 -7.70 15.26
CA VAL A 185 -5.92 -7.34 15.07
C VAL A 185 -6.53 -7.09 16.44
N ILE A 186 -6.94 -5.85 16.68
CA ILE A 186 -7.49 -5.37 17.95
C ILE A 186 -8.98 -5.10 17.74
N SER A 187 -9.84 -5.83 18.45
CA SER A 187 -11.26 -5.54 18.50
C SER A 187 -11.51 -4.35 19.42
N ASN A 188 -12.22 -3.32 18.94
CA ASN A 188 -12.75 -2.27 19.81
C ASN A 188 -13.98 -2.82 20.55
N LEU A 189 -13.74 -3.62 21.59
CA LEU A 189 -14.77 -3.97 22.57
C LEU A 189 -15.05 -2.75 23.46
N ARG A 190 -15.74 -1.76 22.90
CA ARG A 190 -16.45 -0.72 23.67
C ARG A 190 -17.78 -0.41 23.00
N SER A 191 -18.73 -1.31 23.17
CA SER A 191 -20.12 -0.93 23.43
C SER A 191 -20.47 -1.46 24.81
N ILE A 192 -20.71 -0.50 25.71
CA ILE A 192 -21.45 -0.69 26.97
C ILE A 192 -22.82 -1.27 26.64
#